data_AF-A0A973MR16-F1
#
_entry.id   AF-A0A973MR16-F1
#
_cell.length_a   1.000
_cell.length_b   1.000
_cell.length_c   1.000
_cell.angle_alpha   90.00
_cell.angle_beta   90.00
_cell.angle_gamma   90.00
#
_symmetry.space_group_name_H-M   'P 1'
#
loop_
_entity.id
_entity.type
_entity.pdbx_description
1 polymer ?
#
loop_
_entity_poly.entity_id
_entity_poly.type
_entity_poly.pdbx_seq_one_letter_code
_entity_poly.pdbx_strand_id
1 'polypeptide(L)' 'VEKRRLWHDPRKRQCTLASLTSFTYQGDKLVSVGYSEPAIDLVPVHLRAGAKPVQGKSKAFGA' A
#
# COMPACT_ATOMS: atom_id res chain seq x y z
N VAL A 1 18.23 -6.13 2.58
CA VAL A 1 17.48 -4.93 2.19
C VAL A 1 18.24 -4.20 1.08
N GLU A 2 17.75 -4.26 -0.15
CA GLU A 2 18.38 -3.55 -1.26
C GLU A 2 18.09 -2.04 -1.15
N LYS A 3 19.10 -1.23 -0.84
CA LYS A 3 18.99 0.25 -0.77
C LYS A 3 18.87 0.89 -2.15
N ARG A 4 18.03 0.32 -3.01
CA ARG A 4 17.78 0.79 -4.37
C ARG A 4 16.52 1.63 -4.42
N ARG A 5 16.62 2.76 -5.10
CA ARG A 5 15.52 3.69 -5.29
C ARG A 5 14.43 3.00 -6.11
N LEU A 6 13.20 3.02 -5.60
CA LEU A 6 12.04 2.52 -6.35
C LEU A 6 11.70 3.49 -7.50
N TRP A 7 11.27 2.92 -8.63
CA TRP A 7 10.81 3.72 -9.77
C TRP A 7 9.55 4.53 -9.46
N HIS A 8 8.75 4.05 -8.53
CA HIS A 8 7.52 4.69 -8.07
C HIS A 8 7.62 5.08 -6.59
N ASP A 9 6.69 5.91 -6.13
CA ASP A 9 6.51 6.21 -4.71
C ASP A 9 5.41 5.29 -4.14
N PRO A 10 5.73 4.33 -3.25
CA PRO A 10 4.75 3.43 -2.64
C PRO A 10 3.62 4.17 -1.91
N ARG A 11 3.90 5.35 -1.34
CA ARG A 11 2.92 6.12 -0.56
C ARG A 11 1.77 6.68 -1.39
N LYS A 12 1.94 6.74 -2.71
CA LYS A 12 0.93 7.21 -3.66
C LYS A 12 0.00 6.10 -4.15
N ARG A 13 0.26 4.84 -3.79
CA ARG A 13 -0.55 3.70 -4.21
C ARG A 13 -1.69 3.47 -3.21
N GLN A 14 -2.77 2.88 -3.69
CA GLN A 14 -3.84 2.37 -2.83
C GLN A 14 -3.43 1.06 -2.15
N CYS A 15 -2.35 0.41 -2.62
CA CYS A 15 -1.93 -0.91 -2.15
C CYS A 15 -0.54 -0.98 -1.55
N THR A 16 -0.45 -1.61 -0.38
CA THR A 16 0.80 -2.03 0.28
C THR A 16 0.90 -3.56 0.38
N LEU A 17 1.72 -4.07 1.31
CA LEU A 17 2.04 -5.50 1.43
C LEU A 17 0.80 -6.34 1.75
N ALA A 18 0.60 -7.42 0.99
CA ALA A 18 -0.46 -8.42 1.20
C ALA A 18 -1.87 -7.82 1.31
N SER A 19 -2.17 -6.76 0.53
CA SER A 19 -3.50 -6.18 0.51
C SER A 19 -4.55 -7.09 -0.13
N LEU A 20 -5.77 -7.06 0.40
CA LEU A 20 -6.91 -7.82 -0.11
C LEU A 20 -7.99 -6.87 -0.64
N THR A 21 -8.49 -7.18 -1.84
CA THR A 21 -9.69 -6.58 -2.40
C THR A 21 -10.81 -7.60 -2.37
N SER A 22 -11.89 -7.29 -1.65
CA SER A 22 -13.03 -8.18 -1.50
C SER A 22 -14.21 -7.68 -2.32
N PHE A 23 -14.90 -8.58 -3.01
CA PHE A 23 -16.10 -8.27 -3.78
C PHE A 23 -17.28 -8.99 -3.15
N THR A 24 -18.29 -8.24 -2.72
CA THR A 24 -19.52 -8.82 -2.14
C THR A 24 -20.62 -8.80 -3.19
N TYR A 25 -21.19 -9.97 -3.46
CA TYR A 25 -22.27 -10.15 -4.43
C TYR A 25 -23.59 -10.52 -3.74
N GLN A 26 -24.69 -10.10 -4.35
CA GLN A 26 -26.04 -10.57 -4.05
C GLN A 26 -26.64 -11.11 -5.35
N GLY A 27 -26.63 -12.45 -5.50
CA GLY A 27 -26.86 -13.09 -6.80
C GLY A 27 -25.77 -12.66 -7.79
N ASP A 28 -26.16 -12.21 -8.98
CA ASP A 28 -25.23 -11.77 -10.02
C ASP A 28 -24.83 -10.29 -9.90
N LYS A 29 -25.33 -9.59 -8.87
CA LYS A 29 -25.06 -8.16 -8.67
C LYS A 29 -23.93 -7.95 -7.68
N LEU A 30 -22.89 -7.22 -8.10
CA LEU A 30 -21.87 -6.70 -7.19
C LEU A 30 -22.46 -5.57 -6.34
N VAL A 31 -22.45 -5.72 -5.02
CA VAL A 31 -23.04 -4.74 -4.08
C VAL A 31 -22.01 -3.99 -3.25
N SER A 32 -20.78 -4.51 -3.12
CA SER A 32 -19.71 -3.81 -2.40
C SER A 32 -18.32 -4.25 -2.87
N VAL A 33 -17.36 -3.32 -2.79
CA VAL A 33 -15.93 -3.59 -2.94
C VAL A 33 -15.24 -3.13 -1.66
N GLY A 34 -14.66 -4.08 -0.93
CA GLY A 34 -13.89 -3.85 0.29
C GLY A 34 -12.40 -3.84 0.01
N TYR A 35 -11.65 -3.10 0.82
CA TYR A 35 -10.20 -3.06 0.78
C TYR A 35 -9.63 -3.23 2.19
N SER A 36 -8.63 -4.09 2.36
CA SER A 36 -7.97 -4.31 3.66
C SER A 36 -6.47 -4.61 3.51
N GLU A 37 -5.69 -4.20 4.52
CA GLU A 37 -4.23 -4.36 4.56
C GLU A 37 -3.80 -5.13 5.82
N PRO A 38 -4.02 -6.46 5.88
CA PRO A 38 -3.83 -7.25 7.10
C PRO A 38 -2.37 -7.27 7.60
N ALA A 39 -1.40 -7.08 6.71
CA ALA A 39 0.03 -7.08 7.03
C ALA A 39 0.62 -5.67 7.18
N ILE A 40 -0.20 -4.63 7.41
CA ILE A 40 0.27 -3.23 7.47
C ILE A 40 1.32 -2.98 8.55
N ASP A 41 1.33 -3.79 9.61
CA ASP A 41 2.31 -3.71 10.70
C ASP A 41 3.71 -4.12 10.27
N LEU A 42 3.83 -4.94 9.22
CA LEU A 42 5.11 -5.30 8.61
C LEU A 42 5.61 -4.22 7.63
N VAL A 43 4.75 -3.28 7.23
CA VAL A 43 5.12 -2.19 6.32
C VAL A 43 5.78 -1.06 7.10
N PRO A 44 7.01 -0.65 6.73
CA PRO A 44 7.66 0.48 7.37
C PRO A 44 6.78 1.73 7.31
N VAL A 45 6.65 2.45 8.43
CA VAL A 45 5.73 3.59 8.59
C VAL A 45 5.90 4.64 7.49
N HIS A 46 7.14 4.90 7.08
CA HIS A 46 7.46 5.89 6.04
C HIS A 46 7.16 5.42 4.60
N LEU A 47 6.75 4.16 4.41
CA LEU A 47 6.33 3.57 3.14
C LEU A 47 4.84 3.27 3.06
N ARG A 48 4.08 3.42 4.16
CA ARG A 48 2.63 3.21 4.20
C ARG A 48 1.91 4.15 3.24
N ALA A 49 0.79 3.68 2.68
CA ALA A 49 -0.06 4.50 1.83
C ALA A 49 -0.45 5.81 2.54
N GLY A 50 -0.34 6.94 1.83
CA GLY A 50 -0.64 8.26 2.38
C GLY A 50 0.38 8.87 3.35
N ALA A 51 1.48 8.18 3.68
CA ALA A 51 2.51 8.74 4.56
C ALA A 51 3.11 10.04 3.98
N LYS A 52 3.34 11.05 4.82
CA LYS A 52 3.94 12.32 4.38
C LYS A 52 5.45 12.15 4.16
N PRO A 53 6.02 12.74 3.10
CA PRO A 53 7.47 12.76 2.93
C PRO A 53 8.16 13.59 4.02
N VAL A 54 9.20 13.03 4.61
CA VAL A 54 10.11 13.76 5.50
C VAL A 54 11.07 14.56 4.63
N GLN A 55 11.11 15.87 4.86
CA GLN A 55 11.96 16.80 4.10
C GLN A 55 13.43 16.36 4.17
N GLY A 56 14.10 16.27 3.01
CA GLY A 56 15.50 15.88 2.91
C GLY A 56 15.80 14.38 2.77
N LYS A 57 14.83 13.46 2.88
CA LYS A 57 15.03 12.03 2.59
C LYS A 57 14.60 11.67 1.16
N SER A 58 15.51 11.03 0.42
CA SER A 58 15.32 10.57 -0.96
C SER A 58 14.21 9.53 -1.09
N LYS A 59 13.65 9.41 -2.32
CA LYS A 59 12.52 8.53 -2.66
C LYS A 59 12.64 7.13 -2.05
N ALA A 60 11.48 6.56 -1.70
CA ALA A 60 11.32 5.24 -1.10
C ALA A 60 12.27 4.17 -1.67
N PHE A 61 12.89 3.42 -0.76
CA PHE A 61 13.73 2.26 -1.03
C PHE A 61 12.93 0.99 -0.73
N GLY A 62 13.22 -0.11 -1.43
CA GLY A 62 12.46 -1.37 -1.31
C GLY A 62 12.55 -2.02 0.07
N ALA A 63 11.47 -2.73 0.44
CA ALA A 63 11.37 -3.62 1.59
C ALA A 63 12.15 -4.93 1.33
#